data_AF-A0A9Q4H7J9-F1
#
_entry.id   AF-A0A9Q4H7J9-F1
#
_cell.length_a   1.000
_cell.length_b   1.000
_cell.length_c   1.000
_cell.angle_alpha   90.00
_cell.angle_beta   90.00
_cell.angle_gamma   90.00
#
_symmetry.space_group_name_H-M   'P 1'
#
loop_
_entity.id
_entity.type
_entity.pdbx_description
1 polymer ?
#
loop_
_entity_poly.entity_id
_entity_poly.type
_entity_poly.pdbx_seq_one_letter_code
_entity_poly.pdbx_strand_id
1 'polypeptide(L)'
;MQIQEYQNWVRAFYQTQGWYRYNPFIRVNFLSEEVGEVARAVRAIEIGRDRPDETEASCQEKRACLIEELGDVLDNLFILADKYDISIEEVIEKHQAKFIKRYVKDE
;
A
#
# COMPACT_ATOMS: atom_id res chain seq x y z
N MET A 1 9.64 13.39 -5.27
CA MET A 1 8.17 13.54 -5.19
C MET A 1 7.81 13.53 -3.72
N GLN A 2 7.06 14.53 -3.27
CA GLN A 2 6.51 14.56 -1.92
C GLN A 2 5.31 13.61 -1.83
N ILE A 3 5.01 13.07 -0.64
CA ILE A 3 3.93 12.09 -0.48
C ILE A 3 2.56 12.64 -0.92
N GLN A 4 2.32 13.94 -0.68
CA GLN A 4 1.09 14.61 -1.08
C GLN A 4 0.99 14.84 -2.58
N GLU A 5 2.12 15.12 -3.23
CA GLU A 5 2.19 15.20 -4.69
C GLU A 5 1.84 13.84 -5.31
N TYR A 6 2.34 12.75 -4.71
CA TYR A 6 2.01 11.40 -5.14
C TYR A 6 0.53 11.06 -4.91
N GLN A 7 -0.03 11.35 -3.72
CA GLN A 7 -1.45 11.13 -3.44
C GLN A 7 -2.36 11.86 -4.44
N ASN A 8 -2.05 13.11 -4.76
CA ASN A 8 -2.79 13.90 -5.74
C ASN A 8 -2.67 13.31 -7.16
N TRP A 9 -1.48 12.83 -7.54
CA TRP A 9 -1.27 12.17 -8.82
C TRP A 9 -2.06 10.87 -8.94
N VAL A 10 -2.04 10.01 -7.90
CA VAL A 10 -2.82 8.77 -7.82
C VAL A 10 -4.31 9.08 -7.97
N ARG A 11 -4.83 10.06 -7.21
CA ARG A 11 -6.22 10.51 -7.31
C ARG A 11 -6.59 10.86 -8.75
N ALA A 12 -5.81 11.75 -9.37
CA ALA A 12 -6.08 12.20 -10.74
C ALA A 12 -6.01 11.03 -11.73
N PHE A 13 -4.95 10.22 -11.66
CA PHE A 13 -4.76 9.08 -12.56
C PHE A 13 -5.92 8.09 -12.48
N TYR A 14 -6.28 7.63 -11.28
CA TYR A 14 -7.35 6.66 -11.08
C TYR A 14 -8.74 7.21 -11.45
N GLN A 15 -8.95 8.52 -11.35
CA GLN A 15 -10.16 9.17 -11.86
C GLN A 15 -10.22 9.11 -13.39
N THR A 16 -9.11 9.35 -14.09
CA THR A 16 -9.06 9.23 -15.56
C THR A 16 -9.32 7.81 -16.06
N GLN A 17 -8.91 6.80 -15.29
CA GLN A 17 -9.19 5.39 -15.59
C GLN A 17 -10.63 4.96 -15.23
N GLY A 18 -11.42 5.84 -14.61
CA GLY A 18 -12.78 5.53 -14.15
C GLY A 18 -12.80 4.58 -12.94
N TRP A 19 -11.66 4.25 -12.35
CA TRP A 19 -11.56 3.32 -11.22
C TRP A 19 -12.13 3.92 -9.93
N TYR A 20 -12.22 5.25 -9.83
CA TYR A 20 -12.85 5.92 -8.69
C TYR A 20 -14.33 5.57 -8.49
N ARG A 21 -15.01 5.01 -9.50
CA ARG A 21 -16.41 4.57 -9.43
C ARG A 21 -16.67 3.47 -8.38
N TYR A 22 -15.65 2.69 -8.02
CA TYR A 22 -15.80 1.63 -7.04
C TYR A 22 -15.94 2.21 -5.63
N ASN A 23 -16.97 1.79 -4.90
CA ASN A 23 -17.26 2.27 -3.55
C ASN A 23 -16.23 1.75 -2.52
N PRO A 24 -16.22 2.29 -1.29
CA PRO A 24 -15.28 1.85 -0.26
C PRO A 24 -15.34 0.34 0.05
N PHE A 25 -16.52 -0.28 -0.01
CA PHE A 25 -16.66 -1.71 0.24
C PHE A 25 -15.86 -2.55 -0.77
N ILE A 26 -15.93 -2.21 -2.06
CA ILE A 26 -15.12 -2.88 -3.10
C ILE A 26 -13.63 -2.56 -2.91
N ARG A 27 -13.28 -1.32 -2.53
CA ARG A 27 -11.89 -0.92 -2.33
C ARG A 27 -11.18 -1.67 -1.22
N VAL A 28 -11.90 -2.04 -0.16
CA VAL A 28 -11.33 -2.87 0.92
C VAL A 28 -10.99 -4.28 0.41
N ASN A 29 -11.74 -4.83 -0.56
CA ASN A 29 -11.39 -6.11 -1.16
C ASN A 29 -10.08 -6.03 -1.95
N PHE A 30 -9.92 -5.00 -2.81
CA PHE A 30 -8.66 -4.78 -3.53
C PHE A 30 -7.51 -4.59 -2.56
N LEU A 31 -7.66 -3.77 -1.51
CA LEU A 31 -6.64 -3.65 -0.47
C LEU A 31 -6.25 -5.01 0.14
N SER A 32 -7.22 -5.89 0.40
CA SER A 32 -6.94 -7.23 0.93
C SER A 32 -6.22 -8.12 -0.09
N GLU A 33 -6.52 -7.99 -1.37
CA GLU A 33 -5.85 -8.69 -2.46
C GLU A 33 -4.37 -8.26 -2.52
N GLU A 34 -4.09 -6.95 -2.57
CA GLU A 34 -2.72 -6.42 -2.63
C GLU A 34 -1.90 -6.78 -1.39
N VAL A 35 -2.52 -6.78 -0.20
CA VAL A 35 -1.84 -7.26 1.03
C VAL A 35 -1.47 -8.75 0.91
N GLY A 36 -2.31 -9.55 0.26
CA GLY A 36 -2.00 -10.94 -0.07
C GLY A 36 -0.82 -11.07 -1.02
N GLU A 37 -0.72 -10.19 -2.01
CA GLU A 37 0.40 -10.17 -2.95
C GLU A 37 1.71 -9.69 -2.30
N VAL A 38 1.66 -8.71 -1.39
CA VAL A 38 2.80 -8.36 -0.53
C VAL A 38 3.26 -9.58 0.28
N ALA A 39 2.33 -10.31 0.91
CA ALA A 39 2.67 -11.50 1.68
C ALA A 39 3.33 -12.57 0.80
N ARG A 40 2.83 -12.75 -0.43
CA ARG A 40 3.40 -13.65 -1.43
C ARG A 40 4.82 -13.22 -1.85
N ALA A 41 5.05 -11.93 -2.08
CA ALA A 41 6.35 -11.38 -2.45
C ALA A 41 7.38 -11.56 -1.32
N VAL A 42 7.00 -11.26 -0.07
CA VAL A 42 7.86 -11.51 1.10
C VAL A 42 8.17 -13.00 1.24
N ARG A 43 7.17 -13.87 1.12
CA ARG A 43 7.39 -15.33 1.18
C ARG A 43 8.42 -15.78 0.13
N ALA A 44 8.32 -15.27 -1.10
CA ALA A 44 9.25 -15.60 -2.17
C ALA A 44 10.70 -15.17 -1.85
N ILE A 45 10.88 -14.04 -1.16
CA ILE A 45 12.20 -13.57 -0.70
C ILE A 45 12.75 -14.45 0.42
N GLU A 46 11.95 -14.70 1.45
CA GLU A 46 12.42 -15.30 2.71
C GLU A 46 12.60 -16.82 2.62
N ILE A 47 11.60 -17.52 2.06
CA ILE A 47 11.54 -18.99 2.06
C ILE A 47 11.27 -19.59 0.68
N GLY A 48 11.23 -18.77 -0.36
CA GLY A 48 10.95 -19.20 -1.73
C GLY A 48 9.48 -19.57 -1.97
N ARG A 49 9.21 -20.10 -3.16
CA ARG A 49 7.88 -20.57 -3.56
C ARG A 49 7.94 -22.05 -3.91
N ASP A 50 7.19 -22.86 -3.18
CA ASP A 50 7.00 -24.29 -3.47
C ASP A 50 6.10 -24.52 -4.70
N ARG A 51 6.48 -24.00 -5.86
CA ARG A 51 5.78 -24.19 -7.13
C ARG A 51 6.70 -24.86 -8.15
N PRO A 52 6.46 -26.14 -8.48
CA PRO A 52 7.32 -26.88 -9.41
C PRO A 52 7.22 -26.39 -10.85
N ASP A 53 6.21 -25.57 -11.17
CA ASP A 53 5.96 -24.97 -12.48
C ASP A 53 6.63 -23.59 -12.67
N GLU A 54 7.29 -23.05 -11.64
CA GLU A 54 7.88 -21.71 -11.69
C GLU A 54 9.40 -21.75 -11.69
N THR A 55 10.01 -20.95 -12.57
CA THR A 55 11.44 -20.68 -12.51
C THR A 55 11.73 -19.76 -11.33
N GLU A 56 12.76 -20.09 -10.56
CA GLU A 56 13.20 -19.27 -9.43
C GLU A 56 13.61 -17.87 -9.89
N ALA A 57 12.90 -16.86 -9.40
CA ALA A 57 13.21 -15.47 -9.70
C ALA A 57 14.53 -15.04 -9.03
N SER A 58 15.28 -14.18 -9.70
CA SER A 58 16.47 -13.55 -9.12
C SER A 58 16.11 -12.67 -7.92
N CYS A 59 17.10 -12.40 -7.07
CA CYS A 59 16.93 -11.48 -5.94
C CYS A 59 16.43 -10.09 -6.37
N GLN A 60 16.88 -9.60 -7.53
CA GLN A 60 16.44 -8.31 -8.08
C GLN A 60 14.97 -8.35 -8.50
N GLU A 61 14.53 -9.42 -9.16
CA GLU A 61 13.13 -9.59 -9.56
C GLU A 61 12.20 -9.72 -8.36
N LYS A 62 12.60 -10.50 -7.34
CA LYS A 62 11.83 -10.61 -6.09
C LYS A 62 11.68 -9.27 -5.38
N ARG A 63 12.76 -8.47 -5.31
CA ARG A 63 12.72 -7.13 -4.72
C ARG A 63 11.86 -6.17 -5.54
N ALA A 64 11.91 -6.26 -6.87
CA ALA A 64 11.08 -5.44 -7.75
C ALA A 64 9.58 -5.76 -7.53
N CYS A 65 9.22 -7.04 -7.47
CA CYS A 65 7.87 -7.47 -7.12
C CYS A 65 7.44 -6.91 -5.76
N LEU A 66 8.23 -7.05 -4.69
CA LEU A 66 7.85 -6.48 -3.40
C LEU A 66 7.62 -4.96 -3.44
N ILE A 67 8.40 -4.21 -4.23
CA ILE A 67 8.21 -2.76 -4.39
C ILE A 67 6.88 -2.44 -5.08
N GLU A 68 6.52 -3.21 -6.11
CA GLU A 68 5.25 -3.09 -6.84
C GLU A 68 4.08 -3.34 -5.89
N GLU A 69 4.04 -4.49 -5.22
CA GLU A 69 2.93 -4.86 -4.34
C GLU A 69 2.76 -3.90 -3.15
N LEU A 70 3.88 -3.36 -2.60
CA LEU A 70 3.82 -2.31 -1.57
C LEU A 70 3.22 -1.01 -2.11
N GLY A 71 3.49 -0.68 -3.37
CA GLY A 71 2.88 0.44 -4.08
C GLY A 71 1.38 0.26 -4.23
N ASP A 72 0.93 -0.93 -4.63
CA ASP A 72 -0.49 -1.23 -4.83
C ASP A 72 -1.29 -1.17 -3.51
N VAL A 73 -0.68 -1.60 -2.40
CA VAL A 73 -1.24 -1.39 -1.05
C VAL A 73 -1.36 0.11 -0.74
N LEU A 74 -0.30 0.89 -1.01
CA LEU A 74 -0.28 2.32 -0.72
C LEU A 74 -1.34 3.09 -1.52
N ASP A 75 -1.49 2.78 -2.81
CA ASP A 75 -2.48 3.38 -3.68
C ASP A 75 -3.92 3.11 -3.18
N ASN A 76 -4.21 1.88 -2.77
CA ASN A 76 -5.52 1.54 -2.21
C ASN A 76 -5.79 2.28 -0.89
N LEU A 77 -4.78 2.46 -0.04
CA LEU A 77 -4.91 3.28 1.18
C LEU A 77 -5.19 4.75 0.84
N PHE A 78 -4.51 5.32 -0.15
CA PHE A 78 -4.76 6.70 -0.59
C PHE A 78 -6.17 6.91 -1.11
N ILE A 79 -6.64 6.00 -1.96
CA ILE A 79 -7.99 6.08 -2.53
C ILE A 79 -9.05 5.89 -1.44
N LEU A 80 -8.80 5.00 -0.48
CA LEU A 80 -9.72 4.80 0.63
C LEU A 80 -9.80 6.04 1.52
N ALA A 81 -8.67 6.62 1.90
CA ALA A 81 -8.61 7.87 2.66
C ALA A 81 -9.35 9.00 1.93
N ASP A 82 -9.08 9.14 0.63
CA ASP A 82 -9.73 10.14 -0.23
C ASP A 82 -11.26 10.01 -0.28
N LYS A 83 -11.78 8.77 -0.32
CA LYS A 83 -13.24 8.52 -0.30
C LYS A 83 -13.93 8.98 0.98
N TYR A 84 -13.18 9.18 2.06
CA TYR A 84 -13.67 9.69 3.34
C TYR A 84 -13.22 11.13 3.61
N ASP A 85 -12.66 11.83 2.60
CA ASP A 85 -12.12 13.18 2.73
C ASP A 85 -11.02 13.29 3.81
N ILE A 86 -10.16 12.25 3.87
CA ILE A 86 -9.04 12.17 4.81
C ILE A 86 -7.73 12.31 4.02
N SER A 87 -6.85 13.23 4.43
CA SER A 87 -5.49 13.30 3.87
C SER A 87 -4.58 12.26 4.51
N ILE A 88 -3.62 11.72 3.75
CA ILE A 88 -2.67 10.77 4.34
C ILE A 88 -1.77 11.45 5.38
N GLU A 89 -1.47 12.74 5.19
CA GLU A 89 -0.72 13.57 6.13
C GLU A 89 -1.41 13.61 7.49
N GLU A 90 -2.73 13.81 7.52
CA GLU A 90 -3.52 13.80 8.75
C GLU A 90 -3.41 12.44 9.47
N VAL A 91 -3.45 11.33 8.72
CA VAL A 91 -3.28 9.97 9.27
C VAL A 91 -1.90 9.82 9.90
N ILE A 92 -0.84 10.22 9.19
CA ILE A 92 0.55 10.11 9.63
C ILE A 92 0.78 10.96 10.88
N GLU A 93 0.39 12.23 10.88
CA GLU A 93 0.55 13.16 12.00
C GLU A 93 -0.17 12.66 13.25
N LYS A 94 -1.44 12.24 13.13
CA LYS A 94 -2.22 11.72 14.26
C LYS A 94 -1.60 10.44 14.84
N HIS A 95 -1.13 9.53 13.99
CA HIS A 95 -0.50 8.29 14.45
C HIS A 95 0.88 8.54 15.08
N GLN A 96 1.69 9.44 14.53
CA GLN A 96 2.96 9.83 15.12
C GLN A 96 2.76 10.48 16.49
N ALA A 97 1.84 11.43 16.61
CA ALA A 97 1.50 12.07 17.88
C ALA A 97 1.01 11.06 18.93
N LYS A 98 0.21 10.05 18.51
CA LYS A 98 -0.21 8.93 19.37
C LYS A 98 1.00 8.16 19.92
N PHE A 99 1.99 7.85 19.09
CA PHE A 99 3.19 7.13 19.53
C PHE A 99 4.07 7.96 20.47
N ILE A 100 4.32 9.24 20.14
CA ILE A 100 5.09 10.15 21.01
C ILE A 100 4.44 10.24 22.39
N LYS A 101 3.11 10.42 22.45
CA LYS A 101 2.38 10.50 23.72
C LYS A 101 2.45 9.20 24.54
N ARG A 102 2.50 8.04 23.90
CA ARG A 102 2.46 6.73 24.58
C ARG A 102 3.82 6.18 25.00
N TYR A 103 4.89 6.55 24.30
CA TYR A 103 6.18 5.87 24.42
C TYR A 103 7.37 6.82 24.59
N VAL A 104 7.20 8.12 24.36
CA VAL A 104 8.30 9.11 24.46
C VAL A 104 8.10 10.07 25.63
N LYS A 105 6.86 10.23 26.13
CA LYS A 105 6.59 11.00 27.35
C LYS A 105 6.52 10.08 28.57
N ASP A 106 7.68 9.78 29.12
CA ASP A 106 7.89 9.34 30.52
C ASP A 106 9.35 9.68 30.93
N GLU A 107 9.68 10.98 30.89
CA GLU A 107 10.70 11.63 31.74
C GLU A 107 10.13 12.94 32.31
#